data_AF-A0A1H8Z8Y4-F1
#
_entry.id   AF-A0A1H8Z8Y4-F1
#
_cell.length_a   1.000
_cell.length_b   1.000
_cell.length_c   1.000
_cell.angle_alpha   90.00
_cell.angle_beta   90.00
_cell.angle_gamma   90.00
#
_symmetry.space_group_name_H-M   'P 1'
#
loop_
_entity.id
_entity.type
_entity.pdbx_description
1 polymer ?
#
loop_
_entity_poly.entity_id
_entity_poly.type
_entity_poly.pdbx_seq_one_letter_code
_entity_poly.pdbx_strand_id
1 'polypeptide(L)'
;MSKANPTTSHSLAERHEALWLRLSALHKDLAALAGRRSGQTVGAAIRISAEALLADCAPFADGQKLPVAAEDAADLLVQLGQALARLDAYEAQHSFWDNGKKCRSWRVRYGELPVQRLRPELPPPPKTYDGEDMRSKLATMTKRRWQAAFEDGFRAGQAARRGPPDPVRATPPAEIFSPDTPRIRRFD
;
A
#
# COMPACT_ATOMS: atom_id res chain seq x y z
N MET A 1 -8.28 -12.37 30.57
CA MET A 1 -7.20 -13.36 30.35
C MET A 1 -6.56 -13.07 29.00
N SER A 2 -5.35 -12.52 28.97
CA SER A 2 -4.66 -12.24 27.71
C SER A 2 -4.26 -13.58 27.07
N LYS A 3 -4.94 -14.00 25.99
CA LYS A 3 -4.52 -15.18 25.21
C LYS A 3 -3.15 -14.86 24.63
N ALA A 4 -2.13 -15.63 24.98
CA ALA A 4 -0.85 -15.57 24.31
C ALA A 4 -1.09 -15.77 22.81
N ASN A 5 -0.53 -14.88 21.99
CA ASN A 5 -0.67 -15.00 20.53
C ASN A 5 -0.01 -16.32 20.09
N PRO A 6 -0.71 -17.15 19.28
CA PRO A 6 -0.16 -18.42 18.85
C PRO A 6 1.06 -18.18 17.95
N THR A 7 2.15 -18.88 18.26
CA THR A 7 3.42 -18.78 17.52
C THR A 7 3.65 -20.06 16.73
N THR A 8 4.13 -19.92 15.50
CA THR A 8 4.46 -21.05 14.62
C THR A 8 5.97 -21.28 14.53
N SER A 9 6.37 -22.42 13.96
CA SER A 9 7.77 -22.73 13.64
C SER A 9 8.09 -22.25 12.22
N HIS A 10 9.36 -21.89 11.95
CA HIS A 10 9.81 -21.51 10.61
C HIS A 10 9.53 -22.61 9.58
N SER A 11 9.90 -23.86 9.90
CA SER A 11 9.69 -25.02 9.03
C SER A 11 8.21 -25.27 8.74
N LEU A 12 7.33 -24.96 9.69
CA LEU A 12 5.89 -25.14 9.52
C LEU A 12 5.29 -24.05 8.65
N ALA A 13 5.78 -22.80 8.78
CA ALA A 13 5.39 -21.69 7.92
C ALA A 13 5.80 -21.94 6.45
N GLU A 14 7.03 -22.39 6.20
CA GLU A 14 7.50 -22.75 4.85
C GLU A 14 6.68 -23.90 4.25
N ARG A 15 6.39 -24.93 5.05
CA ARG A 15 5.53 -26.04 4.62
C ARG A 15 4.12 -25.57 4.29
N HIS A 16 3.54 -24.67 5.10
CA HIS A 16 2.23 -24.08 4.83
C HIS A 16 2.22 -23.36 3.49
N GLU A 17 3.20 -22.50 3.22
CA GLU A 17 3.26 -21.75 1.97
C GLU A 17 3.41 -22.66 0.74
N ALA A 18 4.31 -23.64 0.79
CA ALA A 18 4.49 -24.61 -0.28
C ALA A 18 3.22 -25.44 -0.53
N LEU A 19 2.54 -25.85 0.55
CA LEU A 19 1.31 -26.63 0.48
C LEU A 19 0.15 -25.82 -0.10
N TRP A 20 -0.01 -24.56 0.33
CA TRP A 20 -1.04 -23.66 -0.17
C TRP A 20 -0.90 -23.43 -1.68
N LEU A 21 0.31 -23.22 -2.19
CA LEU A 21 0.57 -23.07 -3.62
C LEU A 21 0.19 -24.31 -4.43
N ARG A 22 0.59 -25.50 -3.96
CA ARG A 22 0.28 -26.77 -4.64
C ARG A 22 -1.21 -27.06 -4.63
N LEU A 23 -1.86 -26.87 -3.48
CA LEU A 23 -3.28 -27.17 -3.31
C LEU A 23 -4.17 -26.17 -4.07
N SER A 24 -3.80 -24.89 -4.08
CA SER A 24 -4.51 -23.86 -4.86
C SER A 24 -4.37 -24.05 -6.38
N ALA A 25 -3.21 -24.51 -6.86
CA ALA A 25 -3.02 -24.89 -8.26
C ALA A 25 -3.93 -26.07 -8.64
N LEU A 26 -3.88 -27.15 -7.86
CA LEU A 26 -4.73 -28.33 -8.09
C LEU A 26 -6.23 -27.98 -8.05
N HIS A 27 -6.64 -27.13 -7.10
CA HIS A 27 -8.02 -26.66 -7.01
C HIS A 27 -8.46 -25.88 -8.27
N LYS A 28 -7.59 -25.02 -8.83
CA LYS A 28 -7.90 -24.29 -10.07
C LYS A 28 -8.05 -25.23 -11.27
N ASP A 29 -7.15 -26.21 -11.39
CA ASP A 29 -7.18 -27.19 -12.47
C ASP A 29 -8.47 -28.05 -12.39
N LEU A 30 -8.83 -28.50 -11.19
CA LEU A 30 -10.07 -29.24 -10.95
C LEU A 30 -11.32 -28.38 -11.14
N ALA A 31 -11.31 -27.09 -10.77
CA ALA A 31 -12.43 -26.19 -11.02
C ALA A 31 -12.71 -26.04 -12.51
N ALA A 32 -11.64 -25.95 -13.33
CA ALA A 32 -11.77 -25.88 -14.78
C ALA A 32 -12.34 -27.18 -15.38
N LEU A 33 -12.04 -28.35 -14.79
CA LEU A 33 -12.59 -29.64 -15.19
C LEU A 33 -14.06 -29.80 -14.77
N ALA A 34 -14.36 -29.54 -13.49
CA ALA A 34 -15.70 -29.66 -12.92
C ALA A 34 -16.70 -28.70 -13.59
N GLY A 35 -16.26 -27.49 -13.97
CA GLY A 35 -17.10 -26.54 -14.71
C GLY A 35 -17.51 -27.01 -16.11
N ARG A 36 -16.81 -27.98 -16.70
CA ARG A 36 -17.15 -28.58 -17.99
C ARG A 36 -17.98 -29.85 -17.84
N ARG A 37 -17.68 -30.68 -16.83
CA ARG A 37 -18.36 -31.95 -16.54
C ARG A 37 -18.32 -32.23 -15.04
N SER A 38 -19.40 -31.92 -14.34
CA SER A 38 -19.47 -31.98 -12.88
C SER A 38 -19.43 -33.40 -12.31
N GLY A 39 -20.05 -34.37 -12.99
CA GLY A 39 -20.11 -35.78 -12.55
C GLY A 39 -19.02 -36.68 -13.16
N GLN A 40 -17.91 -36.10 -13.61
CA GLN A 40 -16.82 -36.86 -14.20
C GLN A 40 -15.94 -37.46 -13.11
N THR A 41 -15.74 -38.77 -13.16
CA THR A 41 -14.79 -39.45 -12.28
C THR A 41 -13.37 -38.95 -12.53
N VAL A 42 -12.70 -38.60 -11.44
CA VAL A 42 -11.34 -38.08 -11.47
C VAL A 42 -10.37 -39.23 -11.73
N GLY A 43 -9.39 -39.01 -12.61
CA GLY A 43 -8.35 -40.01 -12.89
C GLY A 43 -7.56 -40.38 -11.63
N ALA A 44 -7.20 -41.66 -11.49
CA ALA A 44 -6.56 -42.19 -10.28
C ALA A 44 -5.29 -41.41 -9.86
N ALA A 45 -4.48 -40.95 -10.83
CA ALA A 45 -3.27 -40.17 -10.55
C ALA A 45 -3.57 -38.83 -9.85
N ILE A 46 -4.63 -38.13 -10.27
CA ILE A 46 -5.06 -36.87 -9.65
C ILE A 46 -5.60 -37.16 -8.25
N ARG A 47 -6.40 -38.21 -8.09
CA ARG A 47 -6.94 -38.61 -6.79
C ARG A 47 -5.85 -38.94 -5.77
N ILE A 48 -4.85 -39.74 -6.17
CA ILE A 48 -3.69 -40.07 -5.32
C ILE A 48 -2.92 -38.80 -4.93
N SER A 49 -2.70 -37.90 -5.89
CA SER A 49 -2.02 -36.63 -5.63
C SER A 49 -2.81 -35.74 -4.67
N ALA A 50 -4.14 -35.67 -4.85
CA ALA A 50 -5.04 -34.91 -3.98
C ALA A 50 -5.05 -35.49 -2.56
N GLU A 51 -5.11 -36.82 -2.42
CA GLU A 51 -5.08 -37.50 -1.13
C GLU A 51 -3.76 -37.25 -0.38
N ALA A 52 -2.62 -37.31 -1.08
CA ALA A 52 -1.33 -36.98 -0.49
C ALA A 52 -1.27 -35.53 0.02
N LEU A 53 -1.78 -34.57 -0.77
CA LEU A 53 -1.85 -33.16 -0.37
C LEU A 53 -2.82 -32.91 0.79
N LEU A 54 -3.97 -33.59 0.79
CA LEU A 54 -4.92 -33.54 1.90
C LEU A 54 -4.27 -34.08 3.18
N ALA A 55 -3.57 -35.22 3.11
CA ALA A 55 -2.84 -35.77 4.25
C ALA A 55 -1.76 -34.80 4.78
N ASP A 56 -1.07 -34.09 3.89
CA ASP A 56 -0.09 -33.06 4.28
C ASP A 56 -0.71 -31.87 5.02
N CYS A 57 -2.02 -31.62 4.88
CA CYS A 57 -2.74 -30.59 5.63
C CYS A 57 -2.98 -30.96 7.10
N ALA A 58 -2.72 -32.20 7.52
CA ALA A 58 -3.07 -32.70 8.86
C ALA A 58 -2.54 -31.83 10.02
N PRO A 59 -1.30 -31.31 9.99
CA PRO A 59 -0.78 -30.45 11.07
C PRO A 59 -1.52 -29.12 11.22
N PHE A 60 -2.26 -28.69 10.19
CA PHE A 60 -2.98 -27.42 10.14
C PHE A 60 -4.49 -27.57 10.37
N ALA A 61 -4.98 -28.81 10.43
CA ALA A 61 -6.33 -29.11 10.87
C ALA A 61 -6.31 -29.35 12.38
N ASP A 62 -7.27 -28.80 13.12
CA ASP A 62 -7.40 -28.89 14.57
C ASP A 62 -7.72 -30.34 15.05
N GLY A 63 -6.83 -31.30 14.78
CA GLY A 63 -7.00 -32.72 15.12
C GLY A 63 -8.08 -33.46 14.34
N GLN A 64 -8.75 -32.81 13.38
CA GLN A 64 -9.74 -33.49 12.54
C GLN A 64 -9.06 -34.37 11.49
N LYS A 65 -9.41 -35.65 11.47
CA LYS A 65 -9.00 -36.60 10.43
C LYS A 65 -9.45 -36.05 9.07
N LEU A 66 -8.51 -35.94 8.13
CA LEU A 66 -8.82 -35.49 6.79
C LEU A 66 -9.63 -36.56 6.05
N PRO A 67 -10.65 -36.16 5.27
CA PRO A 67 -11.46 -37.10 4.51
C PRO A 67 -10.64 -37.76 3.41
N VAL A 68 -11.02 -38.98 3.03
CA VAL A 68 -10.48 -39.65 1.83
C VAL A 68 -10.91 -38.84 0.60
N ALA A 69 -9.99 -38.71 -0.37
CA ALA A 69 -10.23 -37.97 -1.60
C ALA A 69 -11.46 -38.53 -2.34
N ALA A 70 -12.43 -37.66 -2.64
CA ALA A 70 -13.63 -38.05 -3.37
C ALA A 70 -13.31 -38.52 -4.80
N GLU A 71 -14.17 -39.39 -5.34
CA GLU A 71 -14.00 -39.93 -6.70
C GLU A 71 -14.54 -38.99 -7.78
N ASP A 72 -15.56 -38.19 -7.43
CA ASP A 72 -16.17 -37.23 -8.34
C ASP A 72 -15.44 -35.88 -8.30
N ALA A 73 -15.35 -35.21 -9.45
CA ALA A 73 -14.63 -33.96 -9.60
C ALA A 73 -15.25 -32.83 -8.77
N ALA A 74 -16.59 -32.77 -8.70
CA ALA A 74 -17.29 -31.78 -7.91
C ALA A 74 -17.03 -31.95 -6.40
N ASP A 75 -17.14 -33.18 -5.90
CA ASP A 75 -16.91 -33.48 -4.49
C ASP A 75 -15.44 -33.26 -4.09
N LEU A 76 -14.50 -33.64 -4.96
CA LEU A 76 -13.08 -33.43 -4.72
C LEU A 76 -12.74 -31.93 -4.66
N LEU A 77 -13.37 -31.13 -5.51
CA LEU A 77 -13.22 -29.68 -5.49
C LEU A 77 -13.67 -29.07 -4.16
N VAL A 78 -14.83 -29.53 -3.64
CA VAL A 78 -15.34 -29.09 -2.32
C VAL A 78 -14.37 -29.47 -1.21
N GLN A 79 -13.85 -30.70 -1.20
CA GLN A 79 -12.87 -31.14 -0.21
C GLN A 79 -11.59 -30.30 -0.24
N LEU A 80 -11.05 -30.01 -1.42
CA LEU A 80 -9.89 -29.15 -1.58
C LEU A 80 -10.18 -27.71 -1.13
N GLY A 81 -11.36 -27.18 -1.44
CA GLY A 81 -11.80 -25.86 -0.97
C GLY A 81 -11.88 -25.78 0.56
N GLN A 82 -12.40 -26.82 1.21
CA GLN A 82 -12.42 -26.91 2.68
C GLN A 82 -10.99 -26.98 3.27
N ALA A 83 -10.07 -27.69 2.62
CA ALA A 83 -8.68 -27.73 3.03
C ALA A 83 -7.98 -26.37 2.89
N LEU A 84 -8.19 -25.64 1.79
CA LEU A 84 -7.70 -24.26 1.61
C LEU A 84 -8.22 -23.34 2.71
N ALA A 85 -9.53 -23.40 2.99
CA ALA A 85 -10.14 -22.58 4.03
C ALA A 85 -9.52 -22.82 5.42
N ARG A 86 -9.15 -24.07 5.74
CA ARG A 86 -8.45 -24.42 6.98
C ARG A 86 -7.02 -23.86 7.01
N LEU A 87 -6.29 -23.95 5.91
CA LEU A 87 -4.96 -23.33 5.80
C LEU A 87 -5.02 -21.81 5.96
N ASP A 88 -6.04 -21.15 5.37
CA ASP A 88 -6.24 -19.71 5.51
C ASP A 88 -6.62 -19.32 6.96
N ALA A 89 -7.46 -20.14 7.63
CA ALA A 89 -7.78 -19.95 9.04
C ALA A 89 -6.53 -20.08 9.93
N TYR A 90 -5.69 -21.08 9.67
CA TYR A 90 -4.42 -21.26 10.37
C TYR A 90 -3.50 -20.04 10.16
N GLU A 91 -3.36 -19.57 8.92
CA GLU A 91 -2.60 -18.36 8.62
C GLU A 91 -3.16 -17.14 9.34
N ALA A 92 -4.48 -16.94 9.34
CA ALA A 92 -5.11 -15.81 10.00
C ALA A 92 -4.81 -15.74 11.50
N GLN A 93 -4.69 -16.90 12.15
CA GLN A 93 -4.34 -16.99 13.57
C GLN A 93 -2.85 -16.71 13.83
N HIS A 94 -1.96 -17.22 12.97
CA HIS A 94 -0.51 -17.20 13.18
C HIS A 94 0.22 -16.07 12.44
N SER A 95 -0.50 -15.22 11.71
CA SER A 95 0.08 -14.08 10.98
C SER A 95 -0.44 -12.75 11.49
N PHE A 96 0.27 -11.69 11.15
CA PHE A 96 -0.10 -10.31 11.43
C PHE A 96 0.37 -9.39 10.33
N TRP A 97 -0.17 -8.18 10.31
CA TRP A 97 0.29 -7.13 9.42
C TRP A 97 1.48 -6.39 10.06
N ASP A 98 2.64 -6.44 9.41
CA ASP A 98 3.82 -5.68 9.82
C ASP A 98 3.81 -4.31 9.11
N ASN A 99 3.60 -3.25 9.89
CA ASN A 99 3.56 -1.87 9.40
C ASN A 99 4.91 -1.37 8.88
N GLY A 100 6.03 -1.94 9.34
CA GLY A 100 7.37 -1.56 8.90
C GLY A 100 7.69 -2.14 7.53
N LYS A 101 7.48 -3.45 7.36
CA LYS A 101 7.73 -4.15 6.10
C LYS A 101 6.59 -4.00 5.08
N LYS A 102 5.44 -3.44 5.48
CA LYS A 102 4.22 -3.30 4.66
C LYS A 102 3.77 -4.63 4.05
N CYS A 103 3.93 -5.71 4.82
CA CYS A 103 3.58 -7.05 4.39
C CYS A 103 2.94 -7.84 5.54
N ARG A 104 2.26 -8.92 5.18
CA ARG A 104 1.82 -9.92 6.15
C ARG A 104 3.02 -10.77 6.58
N SER A 105 3.20 -10.96 7.88
CA SER A 105 4.31 -11.71 8.46
C SER A 105 3.80 -12.78 9.41
N TRP A 106 4.44 -13.95 9.41
CA TRP A 106 4.27 -15.04 10.36
C TRP A 106 4.81 -14.65 11.74
N ARG A 107 4.07 -15.02 12.79
CA ARG A 107 4.53 -14.97 14.17
C ARG A 107 5.35 -16.23 14.46
N VAL A 108 6.66 -16.15 14.36
CA VAL A 108 7.55 -17.29 14.60
C VAL A 108 8.12 -17.21 16.02
N ARG A 109 8.36 -18.37 16.67
CA ARG A 109 8.88 -18.41 18.06
C ARG A 109 10.17 -17.60 18.26
N TYR A 110 11.03 -17.51 17.24
CA TYR A 110 12.32 -16.82 17.30
C TYR A 110 12.46 -15.71 16.24
N GLY A 111 11.36 -15.08 15.85
CA GLY A 111 11.40 -13.94 14.92
C GLY A 111 10.13 -13.75 14.10
N GLU A 112 10.28 -13.03 12.99
CA GLU A 112 9.19 -12.71 12.08
C GLU A 112 9.61 -13.06 10.67
N LEU A 113 8.82 -13.92 10.02
CA LEU A 113 9.06 -14.32 8.64
C LEU A 113 7.97 -13.69 7.76
N PRO A 114 8.31 -12.92 6.70
CA PRO A 114 7.29 -12.42 5.79
C PRO A 114 6.61 -13.59 5.07
N VAL A 115 5.28 -13.52 4.91
CA VAL A 115 4.54 -14.48 4.10
C VAL A 115 4.90 -14.23 2.64
N GLN A 116 5.65 -15.12 1.99
CA GLN A 116 6.22 -14.82 0.68
C GLN A 116 5.14 -14.69 -0.41
N ARG A 117 4.13 -15.56 -0.38
CA ARG A 117 3.01 -15.54 -1.35
C ARG A 117 2.22 -14.21 -1.37
N LEU A 118 2.17 -13.52 -0.23
CA LEU A 118 1.42 -12.26 -0.04
C LEU A 118 2.33 -11.04 -0.05
N ARG A 119 3.64 -11.25 -0.22
CA ARG A 119 4.58 -10.14 -0.30
C ARG A 119 4.26 -9.37 -1.57
N PRO A 120 3.88 -8.08 -1.48
CA PRO A 120 3.71 -7.28 -2.68
C PRO A 120 5.07 -7.22 -3.38
N GLU A 121 5.14 -7.68 -4.62
CA GLU A 121 6.21 -7.27 -5.53
C GLU A 121 6.04 -5.76 -5.69
N LEU A 122 6.79 -5.00 -4.90
CA LEU A 122 6.85 -3.56 -5.08
C LEU A 122 7.45 -3.34 -6.47
N PRO A 123 6.71 -2.75 -7.42
CA PRO A 123 7.31 -2.45 -8.71
C PRO A 123 8.54 -1.57 -8.45
N PRO A 124 9.65 -1.80 -9.18
CA PRO A 124 10.81 -0.92 -9.05
C PRO A 124 10.33 0.52 -9.27
N PRO A 125 10.89 1.49 -8.52
CA PRO A 125 10.46 2.88 -8.65
C PRO A 125 10.51 3.29 -10.13
N PRO A 126 9.49 4.01 -10.63
CA PRO A 126 9.47 4.43 -12.02
C PRO A 126 10.75 5.21 -12.30
N LYS A 127 11.57 4.67 -13.18
CA LYS A 127 12.79 5.33 -13.65
C LYS A 127 12.39 6.29 -14.76
N THR A 128 13.01 7.47 -14.76
CA THR A 128 13.00 8.35 -15.93
C THR A 128 13.76 7.71 -17.10
N TYR A 129 13.65 8.26 -18.31
CA TYR A 129 14.39 7.79 -19.50
C TYR A 129 15.91 7.67 -19.25
N ASP A 130 16.44 8.52 -18.36
CA ASP A 130 17.86 8.55 -17.97
C ASP A 130 18.19 7.62 -16.78
N GLY A 131 17.24 6.80 -16.31
CA GLY A 131 17.45 5.87 -15.21
C GLY A 131 17.35 6.47 -13.80
N GLU A 132 17.17 7.79 -13.68
CA GLU A 132 17.00 8.47 -12.38
C GLU A 132 15.64 8.15 -11.76
N ASP A 133 15.61 7.97 -10.43
CA ASP A 133 14.40 7.75 -9.66
C ASP A 133 13.48 8.98 -9.73
N MET A 134 12.34 8.82 -10.41
CA MET A 134 11.37 9.89 -10.67
C MET A 134 10.82 10.47 -9.36
N ARG A 135 10.77 9.69 -8.27
CA ARG A 135 10.34 10.17 -6.95
C ARG A 135 11.30 11.19 -6.36
N SER A 136 12.59 10.96 -6.50
CA SER A 136 13.65 11.86 -6.02
C SER A 136 13.65 13.17 -6.81
N LYS A 137 13.40 13.10 -8.12
CA LYS A 137 13.28 14.27 -8.99
C LYS A 137 12.05 15.11 -8.64
N LEU A 138 10.90 14.48 -8.46
CA LEU A 138 9.67 15.14 -8.00
C LEU A 138 9.87 15.81 -6.64
N ALA A 139 10.42 15.11 -5.65
CA ALA A 139 10.69 15.68 -4.32
C ALA A 139 11.60 16.92 -4.39
N THR A 140 12.61 16.89 -5.25
CA THR A 140 13.52 18.03 -5.48
C THR A 140 12.78 19.22 -6.11
N MET A 141 11.92 18.98 -7.11
CA MET A 141 11.10 20.02 -7.73
C MET A 141 10.12 20.64 -6.74
N THR A 142 9.45 19.81 -5.93
CA THR A 142 8.52 20.29 -4.89
C THR A 142 9.26 21.17 -3.88
N LYS A 143 10.43 20.73 -3.39
CA LYS A 143 11.25 21.50 -2.44
C LYS A 143 11.69 22.86 -3.02
N ARG A 144 12.14 22.91 -4.28
CA ARG A 144 12.51 24.16 -4.96
C ARG A 144 11.32 25.11 -5.06
N ARG A 145 10.14 24.60 -5.41
CA ARG A 145 8.91 25.41 -5.51
C ARG A 145 8.51 26.01 -4.16
N TRP A 146 8.58 25.23 -3.09
CA TRP A 146 8.30 25.72 -1.73
C TRP A 146 9.30 26.79 -1.30
N GLN A 147 10.58 26.63 -1.62
CA GLN A 147 11.61 27.60 -1.27
C GLN A 147 11.44 28.92 -2.03
N ALA A 148 11.13 28.88 -3.32
CA ALA A 148 10.82 30.09 -4.10
C ALA A 148 9.58 30.82 -3.55
N ALA A 149 8.50 30.09 -3.23
CA ALA A 149 7.30 30.69 -2.64
C ALA A 149 7.59 31.32 -1.26
N PHE A 150 8.44 30.69 -0.46
CA PHE A 150 8.89 31.25 0.83
C PHE A 150 9.70 32.54 0.64
N GLU A 151 10.66 32.56 -0.29
CA GLU A 151 11.48 33.73 -0.59
C GLU A 151 10.65 34.90 -1.13
N ASP A 152 9.70 34.63 -2.03
CA ASP A 152 8.77 35.63 -2.54
C ASP A 152 7.89 36.20 -1.43
N GLY A 153 7.34 35.34 -0.57
CA GLY A 153 6.56 35.76 0.59
C GLY A 153 7.38 36.58 1.58
N PHE A 154 8.63 36.19 1.82
CA PHE A 154 9.56 36.92 2.69
C PHE A 154 9.89 38.30 2.13
N ARG A 155 10.12 38.40 0.81
CA ARG A 155 10.39 39.66 0.12
C ARG A 155 9.18 40.58 0.12
N ALA A 156 8.00 40.05 -0.14
CA ALA A 156 6.74 40.79 -0.05
C ALA A 156 6.52 41.32 1.39
N GLY A 157 6.83 40.52 2.40
CA GLY A 157 6.77 40.93 3.81
C GLY A 157 7.75 42.06 4.15
N GLN A 158 8.98 42.02 3.60
CA GLN A 158 9.93 43.13 3.77
C GLN A 158 9.48 44.41 3.06
N ALA A 159 8.91 44.30 1.86
CA ALA A 159 8.39 45.44 1.12
C ALA A 159 7.20 46.10 1.86
N ALA A 160 6.30 45.29 2.43
CA ALA A 160 5.19 45.79 3.24
C ALA A 160 5.65 46.53 4.51
N ARG A 161 6.77 46.09 5.13
CA ARG A 161 7.36 46.77 6.30
C ARG A 161 8.02 48.12 5.98
N ARG A 162 8.46 48.35 4.75
CA ARG A 162 9.01 49.65 4.33
C ARG A 162 7.93 50.73 4.11
N GLY A 163 6.66 50.34 4.02
CA GLY A 163 5.54 51.25 3.74
C GLY A 163 5.57 51.82 2.30
N PRO A 164 4.46 52.40 1.80
CA PRO A 164 4.48 53.15 0.54
C PRO A 164 5.38 54.38 0.68
N PRO A 165 6.02 54.86 -0.40
CA PRO A 165 6.76 56.12 -0.33
C PRO A 165 5.82 57.27 0.07
N ASP A 166 6.23 58.06 1.07
CA ASP A 166 5.48 59.24 1.53
C ASP A 166 5.18 60.19 0.36
N PRO A 167 3.91 60.60 0.15
CA PRO A 167 3.55 61.54 -0.91
C PRO A 167 3.93 63.01 -0.61
N VAL A 168 4.70 63.28 0.45
CA VAL A 168 5.03 64.66 0.88
C VAL A 168 6.44 65.06 0.41
N ARG A 169 6.62 65.09 -0.91
CA ARG A 169 7.61 65.98 -1.53
C ARG A 169 7.13 66.45 -2.90
N ALA A 170 5.86 66.87 -2.96
CA ALA A 170 5.42 67.77 -4.02
C ALA A 170 6.21 69.08 -3.86
N THR A 171 7.13 69.32 -4.79
CA THR A 171 7.75 70.62 -5.02
C THR A 171 6.64 71.68 -5.07
N PRO A 172 6.71 72.79 -4.32
CA PRO A 172 5.71 73.85 -4.48
C PRO A 172 5.79 74.39 -5.91
N PRO A 173 4.65 74.66 -6.58
CA PRO A 173 4.66 75.26 -7.91
C PRO A 173 5.21 76.68 -7.81
N ALA A 174 6.05 77.06 -8.78
CA ALA A 174 6.59 78.40 -8.91
C ALA A 174 5.45 79.44 -8.94
N GLU A 175 5.61 80.49 -8.15
CA GLU A 175 4.73 81.65 -8.10
C GLU A 175 4.58 82.26 -9.50
N ILE A 176 3.42 82.09 -10.13
CA ILE A 176 3.02 82.89 -11.29
C ILE A 176 2.38 84.16 -10.75
N PHE A 177 3.18 85.21 -10.72
CA PHE A 177 2.74 86.59 -10.45
C PHE A 177 1.73 86.99 -11.54
N SER A 178 0.45 87.09 -11.19
CA SER A 178 -0.60 87.57 -12.09
C SER A 178 -1.03 88.98 -11.66
N PRO A 179 -0.86 90.02 -12.50
CA PRO A 179 -0.91 91.43 -12.08
C PRO A 179 -2.33 92.03 -11.93
N ASP A 180 -3.39 91.24 -11.84
CA ASP A 180 -4.75 91.72 -12.10
C ASP A 180 -5.80 91.38 -11.03
N THR A 181 -5.48 91.56 -9.74
CA THR A 181 -6.49 91.55 -8.67
C THR A 181 -6.48 92.84 -7.84
N PRO A 182 -7.62 93.55 -7.72
CA PRO A 182 -7.70 94.79 -6.96
C PRO A 182 -7.56 94.50 -5.46
N ARG A 183 -6.56 95.13 -4.81
CA ARG A 183 -6.37 95.08 -3.36
C ARG A 183 -7.49 95.82 -2.65
N ILE A 184 -8.28 95.11 -1.85
CA ILE A 184 -9.21 95.72 -0.90
C ILE A 184 -8.38 96.46 0.17
N ARG A 185 -8.44 97.79 0.17
CA ARG A 185 -7.90 98.63 1.26
C ARG A 185 -8.75 98.37 2.51
N ARG A 186 -8.15 97.87 3.58
CA ARG A 186 -8.75 97.99 4.91
C ARG A 186 -8.52 99.42 5.37
N PHE A 187 -9.60 100.16 5.60
CA PHE A 187 -9.57 101.36 6.42
C PHE A 187 -9.47 100.91 7.89
N ASP A 188 -8.66 101.66 8.65
CA ASP A 188 -8.36 101.48 10.08
C ASP A 188 -9.61 101.45 10.98
#